data_AF-A0A6L5QKK9-F1
#
_entry.id   AF-A0A6L5QKK9-F1
#
_cell.length_a   1.000
_cell.length_b   1.000
_cell.length_c   1.000
_cell.angle_alpha   90.00
_cell.angle_beta   90.00
_cell.angle_gamma   90.00
#
_symmetry.space_group_name_H-M   'P 1'
#
loop_
_entity.id
_entity.type
_entity.pdbx_description
1 polymer ?
#
loop_
_entity_poly.entity_id
_entity_poly.type
_entity_poly.pdbx_seq_one_letter_code
_entity_poly.pdbx_strand_id
1 'polypeptide(L)' 'MSIIIHTKRSAGMVLGDFFALVGIMAAMTGSQTFGGFMLISGIGIYATTAATRWAIAKIASLWRGS' A
#
# COMPACT_ATOMS: atom_id res chain seq x y z
N MET A 1 -16.98 22.09 13.46
CA MET A 1 -16.56 21.85 12.07
C MET A 1 -15.62 20.66 12.09
N SER A 2 -16.10 19.45 11.77
CA SER A 2 -15.27 18.25 11.78
C SER A 2 -14.28 18.36 10.63
N ILE A 3 -13.01 18.59 10.94
CA ILE A 3 -11.94 18.39 9.99
C ILE A 3 -11.90 16.87 9.76
N ILE A 4 -12.62 16.40 8.75
CA ILE A 4 -12.36 15.10 8.15
C ILE A 4 -10.95 15.24 7.59
N ILE A 5 -9.96 14.83 8.38
CA ILE A 5 -8.59 14.68 7.91
C ILE A 5 -8.68 13.54 6.90
N HIS A 6 -8.93 13.87 5.64
CA HIS A 6 -8.70 12.96 4.53
C HIS A 6 -7.22 12.61 4.59
N THR A 7 -6.88 11.53 5.30
CA THR A 7 -5.57 10.91 5.25
C THR A 7 -5.42 10.41 3.83
N LYS A 8 -4.90 11.29 2.95
CA LYS A 8 -4.62 10.95 1.55
C LYS A 8 -3.87 9.62 1.57
N ARG A 9 -4.53 8.55 1.09
CA ARG A 9 -3.96 7.21 1.02
C ARG A 9 -2.72 7.35 0.14
N SER A 10 -1.55 7.00 0.69
CA SER A 10 -0.27 7.17 -0.03
C SER A 10 -0.36 6.48 -1.40
N ALA A 11 0.21 7.14 -2.42
CA ALA A 11 0.22 6.63 -3.79
C ALA A 11 0.76 5.20 -3.88
N GLY A 12 1.77 4.85 -3.06
CA GLY A 12 2.30 3.49 -3.00
C GLY A 12 1.31 2.44 -2.45
N MET A 13 0.43 2.81 -1.51
CA MET A 13 -0.61 1.88 -1.05
C MET A 13 -1.68 1.68 -2.13
N VAL A 14 -2.07 2.75 -2.82
CA VAL A 14 -3.02 2.66 -3.96
C VAL A 14 -2.44 1.82 -5.10
N LEU A 15 -1.14 1.98 -5.38
CA LEU A 15 -0.43 1.17 -6.37
C LEU A 15 -0.41 -0.31 -5.95
N GLY A 16 -0.11 -0.60 -4.68
CA GLY A 16 -0.14 -1.96 -4.15
C GLY A 16 -1.51 -2.63 -4.27
N ASP A 17 -2.59 -1.90 -3.94
CA ASP A 17 -3.96 -2.39 -4.10
C ASP A 17 -4.30 -2.69 -5.56
N PHE A 18 -3.85 -1.84 -6.49
CA PHE A 18 -4.06 -2.05 -7.93
C PHE A 18 -3.39 -3.33 -8.43
N PHE A 19 -2.10 -3.54 -8.10
CA PHE A 19 -1.39 -4.76 -8.49
C PHE A 19 -2.01 -6.02 -7.88
N ALA A 20 -2.47 -5.94 -6.63
CA ALA A 20 -3.18 -7.04 -5.99
C ALA A 20 -4.48 -7.40 -6.72
N LEU A 21 -5.29 -6.38 -7.08
CA LEU A 21 -6.53 -6.59 -7.83
C LEU A 21 -6.29 -7.13 -9.24
N VAL A 22 -5.29 -6.61 -9.95
CA VAL A 22 -4.88 -7.14 -11.26
C VAL A 22 -4.44 -8.60 -11.13
N GLY A 23 -3.71 -8.95 -10.08
CA GLY A 23 -3.30 -10.34 -9.81
C GLY A 23 -4.48 -11.27 -9.59
N ILE A 24 -5.50 -10.85 -8.82
CA ILE A 24 -6.73 -11.64 -8.63
C ILE A 24 -7.48 -11.81 -9.95
N MET A 25 -7.66 -10.73 -10.73
CA MET A 25 -8.35 -10.82 -12.03
C MET A 25 -7.61 -11.73 -13.03
N ALA A 26 -6.27 -11.68 -13.04
CA ALA A 26 -5.44 -12.58 -13.84
C ALA A 26 -5.56 -14.05 -13.41
N ALA A 27 -5.61 -14.31 -12.09
CA ALA A 27 -5.82 -15.66 -11.58
C ALA A 27 -7.22 -16.20 -11.93
N MET A 28 -8.25 -15.34 -11.86
CA MET A 28 -9.64 -15.69 -12.23
C MET A 28 -9.82 -15.96 -13.73
N THR A 29 -8.97 -15.39 -14.59
CA THR A 29 -8.99 -15.59 -16.05
C THR A 29 -8.13 -16.77 -16.52
N GLY A 30 -7.61 -17.57 -15.58
CA GLY A 30 -6.89 -18.82 -15.86
C GLY A 30 -5.36 -18.69 -15.83
N SER A 31 -4.80 -17.49 -15.61
CA SER A 31 -3.35 -17.29 -15.50
C SER A 31 -2.92 -17.22 -14.04
N GLN A 32 -2.93 -18.37 -13.36
CA GLN A 32 -2.63 -18.45 -11.92
C GLN A 32 -1.21 -18.00 -11.56
N THR A 33 -0.21 -18.37 -12.36
CA THR A 33 1.19 -18.01 -12.11
C THR A 33 1.43 -16.51 -12.22
N PHE A 34 0.95 -15.88 -13.30
CA PHE A 34 1.04 -14.43 -13.48
C PHE A 34 0.22 -13.68 -12.43
N GLY A 35 -0.99 -14.15 -12.15
CA GLY A 35 -1.85 -13.61 -11.11
C GLY A 35 -1.21 -13.66 -9.72
N GLY A 36 -0.55 -14.77 -9.39
CA GLY A 36 0.19 -14.94 -8.14
C GLY A 36 1.38 -13.97 -8.01
N PHE A 37 2.16 -13.79 -9.08
CA PHE A 37 3.26 -12.81 -9.08
C PHE A 37 2.74 -11.38 -8.85
N MET A 38 1.72 -10.97 -9.60
CA MET A 38 1.11 -9.64 -9.45
C MET A 38 0.52 -9.41 -8.06
N LEU A 39 -0.13 -10.43 -7.49
CA LEU A 39 -0.71 -10.38 -6.15
C LEU A 39 0.38 -10.16 -5.08
N ILE A 40 1.44 -10.97 -5.11
CA ILE A 40 2.55 -10.88 -4.15
C ILE A 40 3.25 -9.53 -4.28
N SER A 41 3.51 -9.06 -5.51
CA SER A 41 4.10 -7.74 -5.75
C SER A 41 3.22 -6.61 -5.20
N GLY A 42 1.90 -6.67 -5.41
CA GLY A 42 0.96 -5.68 -4.88
C GLY A 42 0.97 -5.62 -3.34
N ILE A 43 0.92 -6.78 -2.68
CA ILE A 43 1.00 -6.87 -1.22
C ILE A 43 2.34 -6.32 -0.72
N GLY A 44 3.45 -6.65 -1.38
CA GLY A 44 4.78 -6.15 -1.04
C GLY A 44 4.87 -4.62 -1.09
N ILE A 45 4.43 -4.01 -2.20
CA ILE A 45 4.41 -2.56 -2.38
C ILE A 45 3.54 -1.89 -1.30
N TYR A 46 2.37 -2.44 -1.02
CA TYR A 46 1.48 -1.94 0.02
C TYR A 46 2.16 -1.96 1.39
N ALA A 47 2.72 -3.11 1.78
CA ALA A 47 3.36 -3.31 3.08
C ALA A 47 4.58 -2.39 3.26
N THR A 48 5.45 -2.30 2.25
CA THR A 48 6.61 -1.39 2.28
C THR A 48 6.15 0.06 2.43
N THR A 49 5.14 0.49 1.66
CA THR A 49 4.64 1.86 1.75
C THR A 49 4.03 2.15 3.12
N ALA A 50 3.28 1.21 3.68
CA ALA A 50 2.70 1.34 5.02
C ALA A 50 3.80 1.44 6.10
N ALA A 51 4.82 0.59 6.02
CA ALA A 51 5.97 0.60 6.93
C ALA A 51 6.75 1.92 6.84
N THR A 52 7.01 2.43 5.62
CA THR A 52 7.68 3.73 5.43
C THR A 52 6.88 4.87 6.03
N ARG A 53 5.55 4.89 5.84
CA ARG A 53 4.70 5.93 6.46
C ARG A 53 4.76 5.87 7.99
N TRP A 54 4.74 4.67 8.56
CA TRP A 54 4.88 4.49 10.00
C TRP A 54 6.24 4.99 10.50
N ALA A 55 7.33 4.65 9.80
CA ALA A 55 8.68 5.09 10.14
C ALA A 55 8.82 6.62 10.08
N ILE A 56 8.30 7.26 9.02
CA ILE A 56 8.30 8.72 8.88
C ILE A 56 7.50 9.37 10.02
N ALA A 57 6.32 8.84 10.35
CA ALA A 57 5.53 9.34 11.46
C ALA A 57 6.28 9.22 12.81
N LYS A 58 6.99 8.09 13.02
CA LYS A 58 7.80 7.87 14.22
C LYS A 58 8.94 8.88 14.31
N ILE A 59 9.70 9.08 13.23
CA ILE A 59 10.79 10.07 13.18
C ILE A 59 10.24 11.48 13.43
N ALA A 60 9.17 11.86 12.73
CA ALA A 60 8.57 13.18 12.89
C ALA A 60 8.05 13.45 14.32
N SER A 61 7.66 12.40 15.07
CA SER A 61 7.25 12.53 16.47
C SER A 61 8.43 12.81 17.41
N LEU A 62 9.61 12.24 17.12
CA LEU A 62 10.83 12.47 17.90
C LEU A 62 11.34 13.90 17.73
N TRP A 63 11.33 14.41 16.50
CA TRP A 63 11.78 15.78 16.18
C TRP A 63 10.86 16.88 16.73
N ARG A 64 9.58 16.58 16.99
CA ARG A 64 8.62 17.57 17.52
C ARG A 64 8.62 17.68 19.05
N GLY A 65 9.34 16.78 19.73
CA GLY A 65 9.49 16.77 21.18
C GLY A 65 10.84 17.30 21.67
N SER A 66 11.69 17.82 20.77
CA SER A 66 12.96 18.51 21.08
C SER A 66 12.79 20.02 20.93
#